data_AF-A0A6B3IL25-F1
#
_entry.id   AF-A0A6B3IL25-F1
#
_cell.length_a   1.000
_cell.length_b   1.000
_cell.length_c   1.000
_cell.angle_alpha   90.00
_cell.angle_beta   90.00
_cell.angle_gamma   90.00
#
_symmetry.space_group_name_H-M   'P 1'
#
loop_
_entity.id
_entity.type
_entity.pdbx_description
1 polymer ?
#
loop_
_entity_poly.entity_id
_entity_poly.type
_entity_poly.pdbx_seq_one_letter_code
_entity_poly.pdbx_strand_id
1 'polypeptide(L)' 'LGEADAGLVYKTDAETATDKVDAIDIPDAENAVASYPAATLKASKHSEAAAAFVAWLSTPAAQKILQGA' A
#
# COMPACT_ATOMS: atom_id res chain seq x y z
N LEU A 1 -13.58 8.49 22.91
CA LEU A 1 -14.86 9.19 22.65
C LEU A 1 -15.83 8.36 21.80
N GLY A 2 -15.47 7.16 21.31
CA GLY A 2 -16.45 6.23 20.71
C GLY A 2 -17.28 6.86 19.59
N GLU A 3 -16.65 7.73 18.80
CA GLU A 3 -17.35 8.64 17.89
C GLU A 3 -17.93 7.93 16.65
N ALA A 4 -17.48 6.69 16.39
CA ALA A 4 -17.98 5.82 15.34
C ALA A 4 -17.88 4.35 15.76
N ASP A 5 -18.82 3.54 15.27
CA ASP A 5 -18.85 2.09 15.48
C ASP A 5 -17.95 1.33 14.49
N ALA A 6 -17.69 1.90 13.30
CA ALA A 6 -16.84 1.32 12.26
C ALA A 6 -16.22 2.41 11.36
N GLY A 7 -15.16 2.06 10.63
CA GLY A 7 -14.50 2.92 9.66
C GLY A 7 -13.89 2.13 8.50
N LEU A 8 -13.82 2.77 7.33
CA LEU A 8 -13.11 2.22 6.16
C LEU A 8 -11.63 2.58 6.29
N VAL A 9 -10.77 1.56 6.30
CA VAL A 9 -9.32 1.68 6.44
C VAL A 9 -8.61 0.84 5.39
N TYR A 10 -7.31 1.10 5.19
CA TYR A 10 -6.49 0.18 4.41
C TYR A 10 -6.24 -1.10 5.22
N LYS A 11 -6.15 -2.23 4.51
CA LYS A 11 -5.87 -3.54 5.12
C LYS A 11 -4.63 -3.52 6.01
N THR A 12 -3.56 -2.88 5.55
CA THR A 12 -2.30 -2.74 6.31
C THR A 12 -2.50 -2.03 7.64
N ASP A 13 -3.40 -1.05 7.74
CA ASP A 13 -3.66 -0.34 9.00
C ASP A 13 -4.34 -1.28 10.00
N ALA A 14 -5.31 -2.08 9.54
CA ALA A 14 -6.00 -3.08 10.37
C ALA A 14 -5.04 -4.20 10.83
N GLU A 15 -4.14 -4.66 9.96
CA GLU A 15 -3.14 -5.71 10.27
C GLU A 15 -2.13 -5.27 11.34
N THR A 16 -1.87 -3.97 11.48
CA THR A 16 -1.01 -3.44 12.56
C THR A 16 -1.73 -3.20 13.89
N ALA A 17 -3.06 -3.32 13.91
CA ALA A 17 -3.91 -2.98 15.04
C ALA A 17 -4.82 -4.13 15.50
N THR A 18 -4.42 -5.37 15.23
CA THR A 18 -5.21 -6.60 15.47
C THR A 18 -5.72 -6.76 16.91
N ASP A 19 -5.01 -6.20 17.90
CA ASP A 19 -5.44 -6.24 19.31
C ASP A 19 -6.48 -5.16 19.68
N LYS A 20 -6.84 -4.27 18.74
CA LYS A 20 -7.68 -3.09 18.99
C LYS A 20 -8.92 -3.02 18.12
N VAL A 21 -8.92 -3.67 16.96
CA VAL A 21 -10.03 -3.64 16.00
C VAL A 21 -10.24 -5.04 15.42
N ASP A 22 -11.50 -5.36 15.16
CA ASP A 22 -11.87 -6.46 14.28
C ASP A 22 -11.92 -5.96 12.83
N ALA A 23 -11.39 -6.75 11.91
CA ALA A 23 -11.39 -6.43 10.48
C ALA A 23 -12.41 -7.29 9.73
N ILE A 24 -13.19 -6.65 8.85
CA ILE A 24 -14.12 -7.31 7.93
C ILE A 24 -13.72 -6.94 6.51
N ASP A 25 -13.44 -7.94 5.68
CA ASP A 25 -13.10 -7.73 4.28
C ASP A 25 -14.30 -7.20 3.49
N ILE A 26 -14.06 -6.18 2.66
CA ILE A 26 -15.04 -5.64 1.72
C ILE A 26 -14.88 -6.41 0.40
N PRO A 27 -15.95 -7.04 -0.13
CA PRO A 27 -15.87 -7.75 -1.40
C PRO A 27 -15.36 -6.87 -2.55
N ASP A 28 -14.52 -7.42 -3.43
CA ASP A 28 -13.90 -6.66 -4.53
C ASP A 28 -14.90 -5.92 -5.44
N ALA A 29 -16.10 -6.47 -5.63
CA ALA A 29 -17.16 -5.85 -6.42
C ALA A 29 -17.68 -4.54 -5.81
N GLU A 30 -17.56 -4.40 -4.49
CA GLU A 30 -18.00 -3.25 -3.69
C GLU A 30 -16.82 -2.39 -3.22
N ASN A 31 -15.59 -2.83 -3.52
CA ASN A 31 -14.36 -2.19 -3.02
C ASN A 31 -13.68 -1.36 -4.12
N ALA A 32 -12.99 -0.30 -3.70
CA ALA A 32 -12.09 0.43 -4.56
C ALA A 32 -10.74 -0.30 -4.59
N VAL A 33 -10.39 -0.93 -5.71
CA VAL A 33 -9.08 -1.58 -5.87
C VAL A 33 -8.00 -0.51 -5.96
N ALA A 34 -7.20 -0.40 -4.89
CA ALA A 34 -6.12 0.56 -4.81
C ALA A 34 -5.00 0.23 -5.81
N SER A 35 -4.61 1.23 -6.61
CA SER A 35 -3.49 1.16 -7.54
C SER A 35 -2.34 2.03 -7.06
N TYR A 36 -1.13 1.49 -7.00
CA TYR A 36 0.07 2.20 -6.50
C TYR A 36 1.14 2.36 -7.59
N PRO A 37 0.95 3.28 -8.55
CA PRO A 37 1.96 3.56 -9.57
C PRO A 37 3.17 4.28 -8.98
N ALA A 38 4.35 4.02 -9.57
CA ALA A 38 5.58 4.73 -9.25
C ALA A 38 6.19 5.33 -10.52
N ALA A 39 6.74 6.55 -10.42
CA ALA A 39 7.39 7.24 -11.52
C ALA A 39 8.55 8.10 -11.04
N THR A 40 9.56 8.28 -11.90
CA THR A 40 10.69 9.17 -11.63
C THR A 40 10.31 10.63 -11.79
N LEU A 41 10.84 11.51 -10.93
CA LEU A 41 10.69 12.96 -11.10
C LEU A 41 11.62 13.51 -12.18
N LYS A 42 11.09 14.30 -13.12
CA LYS A 42 11.87 14.96 -14.19
C LYS A 42 13.00 15.85 -13.63
N ALA A 43 12.79 16.46 -12.47
CA ALA A 43 13.75 17.35 -11.81
C ALA A 43 14.72 16.62 -10.85
N SER A 44 14.72 15.28 -10.84
CA SER A 44 15.61 14.53 -9.95
C SER A 44 17.08 14.85 -10.22
N LYS A 45 17.83 15.19 -9.17
CA LYS A 45 19.30 15.32 -9.22
C LYS A 45 20.01 13.97 -9.34
N HIS A 46 19.26 12.87 -9.21
CA HIS A 46 19.73 11.49 -9.29
C HIS A 46 18.84 10.68 -10.25
N SER A 47 18.78 11.10 -11.51
CA SER A 47 17.88 10.53 -12.52
C SER A 47 18.12 9.02 -12.74
N GLU A 48 19.37 8.60 -12.85
CA GLU A 48 19.73 7.20 -13.05
C GLU A 48 19.33 6.32 -11.86
N ALA A 49 19.66 6.75 -10.64
CA ALA A 49 19.29 6.02 -9.43
C ALA A 49 17.77 5.94 -9.25
N ALA A 50 17.04 7.01 -9.57
CA ALA A 50 15.58 7.01 -9.53
C ALA A 50 14.98 6.02 -10.55
N ALA A 51 15.51 5.99 -11.79
CA ALA A 51 15.06 5.05 -12.81
C ALA A 51 15.35 3.60 -12.40
N ALA A 52 16.55 3.33 -11.86
CA ALA A 52 16.93 2.02 -11.36
C ALA A 52 16.01 1.56 -10.21
N PHE A 53 15.66 2.47 -9.29
CA PHE A 53 14.76 2.16 -8.19
C PHE A 53 13.34 1.83 -8.67
N VAL A 54 12.76 2.65 -9.56
CA VAL A 54 11.43 2.39 -10.11
C VAL A 54 11.40 1.07 -10.90
N ALA A 55 12.46 0.75 -11.65
CA ALA A 55 12.59 -0.55 -12.31
C ALA A 55 12.70 -1.71 -11.29
N TRP A 56 13.45 -1.51 -10.21
CA TRP A 56 13.61 -2.50 -9.15
C TRP A 56 12.29 -2.82 -8.43
N LEU A 57 11.40 -1.83 -8.25
CA LEU A 57 10.07 -2.03 -7.65
C LEU A 57 9.25 -3.08 -8.39
N SER A 58 9.44 -3.27 -9.69
CA SER A 58 8.73 -4.28 -10.49
C SER A 58 9.33 -5.70 -10.38
N THR A 59 10.42 -5.89 -9.65
CA THR A 59 11.06 -7.20 -9.51
C THR A 59 10.32 -8.09 -8.50
N PRO A 60 10.42 -9.43 -8.63
CA PRO A 60 9.80 -10.35 -7.66
C PRO A 60 10.27 -10.13 -6.21
N ALA A 61 11.53 -9.76 -6.01
CA ALA A 61 12.07 -9.50 -4.68
C ALA A 61 11.40 -8.29 -4.01
N ALA A 62 11.24 -7.19 -4.76
CA ALA A 62 10.57 -6.00 -4.26
C ALA A 62 9.06 -6.24 -4.02
N GLN A 63 8.39 -6.92 -4.97
CA GLN A 63 6.96 -7.25 -4.84
C GLN A 63 6.68 -8.17 -3.65
N LYS A 64 7.58 -9.12 -3.36
CA LYS A 64 7.47 -9.98 -2.18
C LYS A 64 7.54 -9.19 -0.87
N ILE A 65 8.34 -8.13 -0.81
CA ILE A 65 8.39 -7.24 0.36
C ILE A 65 7.04 -6.55 0.54
N LEU A 66 6.46 -5.99 -0.53
CA LEU A 66 5.17 -5.32 -0.47
C LEU A 66 4.02 -6.26 -0.07
N GLN A 67 4.04 -7.50 -0.55
CA GLN A 67 3.03 -8.51 -0.24
C GLN A 67 3.14 -9.09 1.18
N GLY A 68 4.31 -8.98 1.80
CA GLY A 68 4.56 -9.44 3.16
C GLY A 68 4.61 -8.32 4.20
N ALA A 69 4.34 -7.08 3.78
CA ALA A 69 4.24 -5.90 4.64
C ALA A 69 2.83 -5.76 5.21
#